data_AF-L9KQJ9-F1
#
_entry.id   AF-L9KQJ9-F1
#
_cell.length_a   1.000
_cell.length_b   1.000
_cell.length_c   1.000
_cell.angle_alpha   90.00
_cell.angle_beta   90.00
_cell.angle_gamma   90.00
#
_symmetry.space_group_name_H-M   'P 1'
#
loop_
_entity.id
_entity.type
_entity.pdbx_description
1 polymer ?
#
loop_
_entity_poly.entity_id
_entity_poly.type
_entity_poly.pdbx_seq_one_letter_code
_entity_poly.pdbx_strand_id
1 'polypeptide(L)'
;MSVPDYMQCAEDHQTLLVVVQPEGIVSEENFFRVYKRICSVSQVSVRDSQRVLYIRYRHHYPPENNEWGDFQTHRKVVGLITITDCCAAKDWPQTLEKFQAQKEIYGPTLYDSRLLVFGLQGELAEQARTDVAFYPSYEDCEAVERRVEDFIESLFIVLESKRLDRATDKSGDKIPLLCVPFEKKDFVGLDTDSRHYKKRCQGRMRKHVGDLCLQAGMLQDSLVHYHMSVELLRSVNDFLWLGGALTTNGINPDTSSEIGRAKNCLSPEDIIDKYKEAISCYSKYKNAGVIELEACVKAVRVLAIQKRSMEASEFLQNAVYINLRQISVDSTQQSASHRPNESELSVTFWFIEKTCNLFVPGLSQCEGAVPDSGLSSEGAVPDSGLSSEGAVPDSGLSSEGAVPDSGLSSEGAVPYLGGSPSALAEITVLSPNIFLLRSAHSGRS
;
A
#
# COMPACT_ATOMS: atom_id res chain seq x y z
N MET A 1 15.01 2.32 -7.46
CA MET A 1 14.30 2.34 -6.18
C MET A 1 15.28 1.84 -5.15
N SER A 2 15.70 2.73 -4.26
CA SER A 2 16.68 2.44 -3.22
C SER A 2 16.01 1.95 -1.93
N VAL A 3 14.78 2.39 -1.66
CA VAL A 3 14.09 2.12 -0.39
C VAL A 3 12.70 1.53 -0.62
N PRO A 4 12.33 0.42 0.05
CA PRO A 4 10.97 -0.11 0.05
C PRO A 4 9.96 0.85 0.71
N ASP A 5 8.78 1.03 0.10
CA ASP A 5 7.66 1.71 0.77
C ASP A 5 6.87 0.68 1.59
N TYR A 6 7.31 0.43 2.82
CA TYR A 6 6.65 -0.50 3.74
C TYR A 6 5.22 -0.11 4.07
N MET A 7 4.82 1.14 3.86
CA MET A 7 3.44 1.57 4.08
C MET A 7 2.52 1.16 2.94
N GLN A 8 3.05 0.78 1.78
CA GLN A 8 2.25 0.48 0.60
C GLN A 8 1.42 -0.80 0.76
N CYS A 9 0.11 -0.70 0.54
CA CYS A 9 -0.83 -1.82 0.62
C CYS A 9 -1.27 -2.31 -0.78
N ALA A 10 -2.08 -3.36 -0.83
CA ALA A 10 -2.65 -3.86 -2.09
C ALA A 10 -3.68 -2.89 -2.67
N GLU A 11 -4.43 -2.21 -1.80
CA GLU A 11 -5.44 -1.20 -2.10
C GLU A 11 -4.82 0.05 -2.75
N ASP A 12 -3.53 0.31 -2.56
CA ASP A 12 -2.92 1.49 -3.17
C ASP A 12 -2.94 1.43 -4.71
N HIS A 13 -2.99 0.22 -5.27
CA HIS A 13 -3.07 0.01 -6.71
C HIS A 13 -4.34 0.58 -7.35
N GLN A 14 -5.43 0.77 -6.59
CA GLN A 14 -6.65 1.46 -7.05
C GLN A 14 -6.67 2.96 -6.73
N THR A 15 -5.60 3.50 -6.13
CA THR A 15 -5.55 4.92 -5.73
C THR A 15 -4.74 5.76 -6.70
N LEU A 16 -5.08 7.04 -6.79
CA LEU A 16 -4.21 8.08 -7.36
C LEU A 16 -3.34 8.70 -6.27
N LEU A 17 -2.06 8.89 -6.57
CA LEU A 17 -1.12 9.50 -5.64
C LEU A 17 -1.08 11.02 -5.82
N VAL A 18 -1.39 11.74 -4.74
CA VAL A 18 -1.32 13.20 -4.66
C VAL A 18 -0.29 13.58 -3.61
N VAL A 19 0.64 14.45 -3.99
CA VAL A 19 1.61 15.01 -3.06
C VAL A 19 1.12 16.37 -2.55
N VAL A 20 1.23 16.59 -1.24
CA VAL A 20 0.90 17.86 -0.60
C VAL A 20 2.17 18.48 -0.04
N GLN A 21 2.60 19.65 -0.53
CA GLN A 21 3.83 20.30 -0.08
C GLN A 21 3.55 21.69 0.50
N PRO A 22 4.25 22.10 1.56
CA PRO A 22 4.34 23.50 1.90
C PRO A 22 5.26 24.22 0.89
N GLU A 23 5.00 25.50 0.64
CA GLU A 23 5.89 26.40 -0.08
C GLU A 23 6.10 27.67 0.74
N GLY A 24 7.36 28.04 0.97
CA GLY A 24 7.74 29.12 1.88
C GLY A 24 7.70 28.72 3.37
N ILE A 25 7.54 29.72 4.24
CA ILE A 25 7.59 29.56 5.70
C ILE A 25 6.16 29.33 6.22
N VAL A 26 5.65 28.11 6.04
CA VAL A 26 4.37 27.67 6.63
C VAL A 26 4.68 26.93 7.92
N SER A 27 4.02 27.30 9.03
CA SER A 27 4.21 26.58 10.30
C SER A 27 3.71 25.13 10.19
N GLU A 28 4.38 24.20 10.88
CA GLU A 28 4.02 22.78 10.84
C GLU A 28 2.58 22.54 11.33
N GLU A 29 2.14 23.28 12.36
CA GLU A 29 0.77 23.24 12.87
C GLU A 29 -0.25 23.63 11.80
N ASN A 30 -0.03 24.74 11.11
CA ASN A 30 -0.93 25.22 10.06
C ASN A 30 -0.94 24.30 8.84
N PHE A 31 0.23 23.83 8.43
CA PHE A 31 0.35 22.85 7.35
C PHE A 31 -0.46 21.60 7.67
N PHE A 32 -0.26 20.97 8.83
CA PHE A 32 -0.96 19.74 9.17
C PHE A 32 -2.45 19.94 9.44
N ARG A 33 -2.86 21.14 9.88
CA ARG A 33 -4.27 21.51 9.96
C ARG A 33 -4.94 21.45 8.59
N VAL A 34 -4.36 22.09 7.58
CA VAL A 34 -4.90 22.08 6.21
C VAL A 34 -4.75 20.69 5.58
N TYR A 35 -3.62 20.02 5.79
CA TYR A 35 -3.37 18.67 5.31
C TYR A 35 -4.43 17.67 5.79
N LYS A 36 -4.87 17.74 7.06
CA LYS A 36 -5.96 16.91 7.59
C LYS A 36 -7.28 17.15 6.86
N ARG A 37 -7.58 18.40 6.50
CA ARG A 37 -8.77 18.77 5.73
C ARG A 37 -8.69 18.29 4.28
N ILE A 38 -7.52 18.36 3.66
CA ILE A 38 -7.31 17.76 2.33
C ILE A 38 -7.53 16.23 2.41
N CYS A 39 -6.96 15.58 3.43
CA CYS A 39 -7.06 14.14 3.59
C CYS A 39 -8.46 13.64 3.99
N SER A 40 -9.35 14.52 4.50
CA SER A 40 -10.74 14.14 4.76
C SER A 40 -11.51 13.84 3.47
N VAL A 41 -11.05 14.41 2.34
CA VAL A 41 -11.54 14.12 0.98
C VAL A 41 -10.62 13.10 0.32
N SER A 42 -10.67 11.85 0.79
CA SER A 42 -9.88 10.73 0.26
C SER A 42 -10.59 9.93 -0.83
N GLN A 43 -11.88 10.19 -1.05
CA GLN A 43 -12.66 9.54 -2.10
C GLN A 43 -13.72 10.50 -2.66
N VAL A 44 -13.95 10.43 -3.97
CA VAL A 44 -14.99 11.22 -4.65
C VAL A 44 -15.77 10.32 -5.59
N SER A 45 -17.11 10.43 -5.55
CA SER A 45 -17.97 9.77 -6.53
C SER A 45 -17.97 10.58 -7.82
N VAL A 46 -17.65 9.92 -8.92
CA VAL A 46 -17.57 10.56 -10.23
C VAL A 46 -18.98 10.80 -10.75
N ARG A 47 -19.34 12.08 -10.95
CA ARG A 47 -20.64 12.49 -11.53
C ARG A 47 -20.88 11.71 -12.84
N ASP A 48 -22.12 11.26 -13.04
CA ASP A 48 -22.56 10.46 -14.19
C ASP A 48 -22.03 9.00 -14.27
N SER A 49 -21.36 8.50 -13.22
CA SER A 49 -21.02 7.07 -13.12
C SER A 49 -21.19 6.52 -11.70
N GLN A 50 -21.38 5.20 -11.56
CA GLN A 50 -21.37 4.55 -10.24
C GLN A 50 -19.94 4.26 -9.74
N ARG A 51 -18.96 5.08 -10.14
CA ARG A 51 -17.54 4.88 -9.84
C ARG A 51 -17.11 5.79 -8.69
N VAL A 52 -16.20 5.28 -7.87
CA VAL A 52 -15.55 6.03 -6.79
C VAL A 52 -14.07 6.09 -7.11
N LEU A 53 -13.51 7.30 -7.04
CA LEU A 53 -12.08 7.54 -7.19
C LEU A 53 -11.45 7.65 -5.81
N TYR A 54 -10.35 6.93 -5.57
CA TYR A 54 -9.63 6.93 -4.30
C TYR A 54 -8.31 7.68 -4.42
N ILE A 55 -8.00 8.50 -3.42
CA ILE A 55 -6.81 9.34 -3.38
C ILE A 55 -5.93 8.96 -2.20
N ARG A 56 -4.66 8.73 -2.47
CA ARG A 56 -3.60 8.58 -1.46
C ARG A 56 -2.81 9.87 -1.40
N TYR A 57 -2.92 10.58 -0.28
CA TYR A 57 -2.13 11.79 -0.02
C TYR A 57 -0.80 11.47 0.66
N ARG A 58 0.27 12.15 0.26
CA ARG A 58 1.58 12.10 0.92
C ARG A 58 2.18 13.50 1.02
N HIS A 59 2.63 13.89 2.20
CA HIS A 59 3.41 15.11 2.40
C HIS A 59 4.93 14.87 2.31
N HIS A 60 5.36 13.62 2.30
CA HIS A 60 6.73 13.22 1.99
C HIS A 60 6.70 12.05 0.99
N TYR A 61 7.21 12.30 -0.22
CA TYR A 61 7.29 11.29 -1.27
C TYR A 61 8.55 11.50 -2.12
N PRO A 62 9.47 10.53 -2.17
CA PRO A 62 10.69 10.64 -2.97
C PRO A 62 10.38 10.67 -4.49
N PRO A 63 10.79 11.71 -5.24
CA PRO A 63 10.49 11.83 -6.67
C PRO A 63 11.03 10.67 -7.52
N GLU A 64 12.12 10.02 -7.12
CA GLU A 64 12.70 8.87 -7.81
C GLU A 64 11.74 7.67 -7.92
N ASN A 65 10.72 7.60 -7.08
CA ASN A 65 9.69 6.58 -7.18
C ASN A 65 8.82 6.73 -8.43
N ASN A 66 8.70 7.95 -8.98
CA ASN A 66 7.96 8.20 -10.22
C ASN A 66 8.55 7.45 -11.41
N GLU A 67 9.85 7.15 -11.40
CA GLU A 67 10.51 6.40 -12.48
C GLU A 67 9.97 4.96 -12.63
N TRP A 68 9.32 4.43 -11.59
CA TRP A 68 8.66 3.13 -11.60
C TRP A 68 7.18 3.22 -12.01
N GLY A 69 6.68 4.42 -12.27
CA GLY A 69 5.26 4.68 -12.53
C GLY A 69 4.70 4.03 -13.79
N ASP A 70 5.53 3.64 -14.75
CA ASP A 70 5.07 2.87 -15.93
C ASP A 70 4.85 1.39 -15.58
N PHE A 71 5.63 0.87 -14.63
CA PHE A 71 5.52 -0.47 -14.11
C PHE A 71 4.47 -0.61 -13.00
N GLN A 72 4.31 0.42 -12.16
CA GLN A 72 3.35 0.49 -11.06
C GLN A 72 2.74 1.90 -11.01
N THR A 73 1.60 2.10 -11.66
CA THR A 73 1.00 3.44 -11.82
C THR A 73 0.61 4.12 -10.52
N HIS A 74 0.31 3.37 -9.46
CA HIS A 74 0.01 3.93 -8.14
C HIS A 74 1.23 4.58 -7.45
N ARG A 75 2.44 4.42 -8.00
CA ARG A 75 3.64 5.17 -7.57
C ARG A 75 3.77 6.51 -8.26
N LYS A 76 3.01 6.74 -9.32
CA LYS A 76 3.12 7.93 -10.13
C LYS A 76 2.42 9.08 -9.41
N VAL A 77 3.17 10.10 -9.01
CA VAL A 77 2.56 11.36 -8.55
C VAL A 77 1.81 11.98 -9.72
N VAL A 78 0.48 12.00 -9.61
CA VAL A 78 -0.42 12.55 -10.63
C VAL A 78 -1.06 13.86 -10.18
N GLY A 79 -1.02 14.19 -8.90
CA GLY A 79 -1.54 15.45 -8.38
C GLY A 79 -0.57 16.13 -7.43
N LEU A 80 -0.58 17.46 -7.44
CA LEU A 80 0.17 18.31 -6.52
C LEU A 80 -0.76 19.33 -5.88
N ILE A 81 -0.76 19.39 -4.55
CA ILE A 81 -1.39 20.48 -3.80
C ILE A 81 -0.29 21.20 -3.03
N THR A 82 -0.11 22.48 -3.29
CA THR A 82 0.86 23.32 -2.59
C THR A 82 0.13 24.24 -1.61
N ILE A 83 0.60 24.32 -0.37
CA ILE A 83 0.07 25.22 0.68
C ILE A 83 1.11 26.30 0.95
N THR A 84 0.70 27.56 0.94
CA THR A 84 1.65 28.68 1.13
C THR A 84 1.04 29.85 1.87
N ASP A 85 1.89 30.58 2.61
CA ASP A 85 1.57 31.87 3.19
C ASP A 85 1.99 33.00 2.24
N CYS A 86 1.09 33.93 1.95
CA CYS A 86 1.38 35.12 1.17
C CYS A 86 0.59 36.31 1.74
N CYS A 87 1.22 37.12 2.59
CA CYS A 87 0.52 38.23 3.25
C CYS A 87 0.59 39.57 2.49
N ALA A 88 1.42 39.65 1.44
CA ALA A 88 1.61 40.89 0.70
C ALA A 88 1.58 40.66 -0.81
N ALA A 89 0.81 41.50 -1.53
CA ALA A 89 0.65 41.40 -2.98
C ALA A 89 1.97 41.52 -3.77
N LYS A 90 2.99 42.16 -3.20
CA LYS A 90 4.33 42.27 -3.79
C LYS A 90 5.08 40.93 -3.86
N ASP A 91 4.76 40.00 -2.96
CA ASP A 91 5.45 38.70 -2.85
C ASP A 91 4.77 37.64 -3.74
N TRP A 92 3.54 37.90 -4.18
CA TRP A 92 2.74 36.99 -5.02
C TRP A 92 3.44 36.50 -6.29
N PRO A 93 4.12 37.35 -7.11
CA PRO A 93 4.82 36.87 -8.29
C PRO A 93 5.90 35.84 -7.96
N GLN A 94 6.61 36.03 -6.84
CA GLN A 94 7.63 35.11 -6.38
C GLN A 94 7.02 33.79 -5.88
N THR A 95 5.91 33.85 -5.13
CA THR A 95 5.17 32.65 -4.71
C THR A 95 4.72 31.82 -5.91
N LEU A 96 4.21 32.48 -6.95
CA LEU A 96 3.75 31.82 -8.16
C LEU A 96 4.91 31.15 -8.93
N GLU A 97 6.06 31.82 -9.04
CA GLU A 97 7.27 31.25 -9.66
C GLU A 97 7.73 29.97 -8.95
N LYS A 98 7.79 29.99 -7.61
CA LYS A 98 8.15 28.81 -6.82
C LYS A 98 7.15 27.66 -7.00
N PHE A 99 5.85 27.96 -7.06
CA PHE A 99 4.83 26.96 -7.35
C PHE A 99 5.05 26.31 -8.73
N GLN A 100 5.39 27.08 -9.77
CA GLN A 100 5.71 26.50 -11.08
C GLN A 100 6.96 25.61 -11.02
N ALA A 101 8.01 26.04 -10.30
CA ALA A 101 9.22 25.22 -10.11
C ALA A 101 8.91 23.88 -9.40
N GLN A 102 8.02 23.88 -8.39
CA GLN A 102 7.58 22.63 -7.75
C GLN A 102 6.83 21.71 -8.73
N LYS A 103 6.01 22.26 -9.62
CA LYS A 103 5.30 21.47 -10.63
C LYS A 103 6.27 20.77 -11.59
N GLU A 104 7.38 21.41 -11.96
CA GLU A 104 8.37 20.84 -12.87
C GLU A 104 9.00 19.55 -12.34
N ILE A 105 9.14 19.41 -11.00
CA ILE A 105 9.66 18.19 -10.35
C ILE A 105 8.83 16.96 -10.73
N TYR A 106 7.52 17.11 -10.86
CA TYR A 106 6.57 16.03 -11.19
C TYR A 106 6.01 16.13 -12.61
N GLY A 107 6.45 17.13 -13.40
CA GLY A 107 5.83 17.56 -14.65
C GLY A 107 5.48 16.44 -15.65
N PRO A 108 6.34 15.44 -15.90
CA PRO A 108 6.05 14.37 -16.86
C PRO A 108 4.84 13.48 -16.49
N THR A 109 4.46 13.46 -15.22
CA THR A 109 3.43 12.56 -14.69
C THR A 109 2.22 13.27 -14.12
N LEU A 110 2.33 14.57 -13.88
CA LEU A 110 1.30 15.39 -13.27
C LEU A 110 0.08 15.55 -14.18
N TYR A 111 -1.10 15.32 -13.63
CA TYR A 111 -2.39 15.49 -14.32
C TYR A 111 -2.97 16.87 -14.02
N ASP A 112 -2.94 17.29 -12.75
CA ASP A 112 -3.34 18.63 -12.33
C ASP A 112 -2.55 19.07 -11.08
N SER A 113 -2.58 20.36 -10.78
CA SER A 113 -1.98 20.97 -9.61
C SER A 113 -2.85 22.09 -9.04
N ARG A 114 -2.84 22.25 -7.72
CA ARG A 114 -3.53 23.35 -7.01
C ARG A 114 -2.59 24.06 -6.05
N LEU A 115 -2.72 25.37 -5.94
CA LEU A 115 -2.06 26.22 -4.96
C LEU A 115 -3.11 26.80 -4.01
N LEU A 116 -2.95 26.54 -2.71
CA LEU A 116 -3.78 27.08 -1.63
C LEU A 116 -2.96 28.18 -0.92
N VAL A 117 -3.42 29.42 -1.04
CA VAL A 117 -2.71 30.62 -0.58
C VAL A 117 -3.43 31.20 0.63
N PHE A 118 -2.73 31.39 1.73
CA PHE A 118 -3.28 31.91 2.98
C PHE A 118 -2.75 33.32 3.27
N GLY A 119 -3.63 34.21 3.76
CA GLY A 119 -3.28 35.56 4.22
C GLY A 119 -3.41 36.68 3.18
N LEU A 120 -3.52 36.37 1.88
CA LEU A 120 -3.63 37.38 0.84
C LEU A 120 -5.09 37.84 0.68
N GLN A 121 -5.32 39.16 0.71
CA GLN A 121 -6.65 39.76 0.53
C GLN A 121 -6.59 40.93 -0.47
N GLY A 122 -7.76 41.34 -0.98
CA GLY A 122 -7.92 42.44 -1.94
C GLY A 122 -8.05 41.98 -3.40
N GLU A 123 -7.96 42.93 -4.34
CA GLU A 123 -8.27 42.70 -5.77
C GLU A 123 -7.51 41.52 -6.39
N LEU A 124 -6.26 41.28 -5.96
CA LEU A 124 -5.42 40.21 -6.48
C LEU A 124 -5.95 38.81 -6.11
N ALA A 125 -6.58 38.68 -4.92
CA ALA A 125 -7.16 37.44 -4.42
C ALA A 125 -8.56 37.18 -5.01
N GLU A 126 -9.27 38.23 -5.44
CA GLU A 126 -10.57 38.13 -6.10
C GLU A 126 -10.48 37.69 -7.57
N GLN A 127 -9.29 37.76 -8.17
CA GLN A 127 -9.06 37.26 -9.52
C GLN A 127 -9.24 35.75 -9.59
N ALA A 128 -10.25 35.32 -10.36
CA ALA A 128 -10.53 33.92 -10.60
C ALA A 128 -9.36 33.22 -11.29
N ARG A 129 -8.82 32.18 -10.64
CA ARG A 129 -7.79 31.30 -11.17
C ARG A 129 -8.22 29.85 -10.97
N THR A 130 -8.04 29.01 -11.98
CA THR A 130 -8.46 27.61 -11.92
C THR A 130 -7.55 26.77 -11.04
N ASP A 131 -6.27 27.10 -10.98
CA ASP A 131 -5.22 26.37 -10.27
C ASP A 131 -4.84 26.99 -8.92
N VAL A 132 -5.41 28.14 -8.55
CA VAL A 132 -5.14 28.84 -7.29
C VAL A 132 -6.43 29.02 -6.49
N ALA A 133 -6.35 28.94 -5.17
CA ALA A 133 -7.41 29.36 -4.25
C ALA A 133 -6.80 30.21 -3.13
N PHE A 134 -7.43 31.34 -2.84
CA PHE A 134 -7.01 32.26 -1.78
C PHE A 134 -7.94 32.13 -0.57
N TYR A 135 -7.35 32.13 0.62
CA TYR A 135 -8.03 32.08 1.89
C TYR A 135 -7.55 33.23 2.80
N PRO A 136 -8.47 33.96 3.46
CA PRO A 136 -8.09 35.03 4.38
C PRO A 136 -7.19 34.56 5.51
N SER A 137 -7.44 33.37 6.07
CA SER A 137 -6.70 32.78 7.18
C SER A 137 -6.85 31.25 7.20
N TYR A 138 -6.09 30.58 8.07
CA TYR A 138 -6.23 29.13 8.33
C TYR A 138 -7.52 28.77 9.08
N GLU A 139 -8.15 29.74 9.74
CA GLU A 139 -9.49 29.59 10.35
C GLU A 139 -10.57 29.70 9.26
N ASP A 140 -10.42 30.67 8.36
CA ASP A 140 -11.42 31.04 7.35
C ASP A 140 -11.16 30.32 6.01
N CYS A 141 -11.18 28.99 6.03
CA CYS A 141 -10.92 28.18 4.84
C CYS A 141 -11.94 27.06 4.59
N GLU A 142 -13.23 27.33 4.85
CA GLU A 142 -14.35 26.37 4.70
C GLU A 142 -14.48 25.74 3.30
N ALA A 143 -13.97 26.40 2.26
CA ALA A 143 -14.05 25.91 0.88
C ALA A 143 -12.94 24.91 0.47
N VAL A 144 -12.00 24.58 1.36
CA VAL A 144 -10.86 23.69 1.05
C VAL A 144 -11.33 22.33 0.54
N GLU A 145 -12.26 21.68 1.23
CA GLU A 145 -12.76 20.35 0.87
C GLU A 145 -13.42 20.36 -0.51
N ARG A 146 -14.32 21.33 -0.77
CA ARG A 146 -14.94 21.51 -2.09
C ARG A 146 -13.88 21.75 -3.18
N ARG A 147 -12.84 22.53 -2.88
CA ARG A 147 -11.77 22.79 -3.83
C ARG A 147 -10.94 21.55 -4.13
N VAL A 148 -10.78 20.66 -3.14
CA VAL A 148 -10.14 19.35 -3.30
C VAL A 148 -11.04 18.41 -4.10
N GLU A 149 -12.35 18.41 -3.90
CA GLU A 149 -13.31 17.65 -4.73
C GLU A 149 -13.20 18.06 -6.21
N ASP A 150 -13.25 19.36 -6.52
CA ASP A 150 -13.09 19.88 -7.89
C ASP A 150 -11.75 19.48 -8.52
N PHE A 151 -10.69 19.41 -7.70
CA PHE A 151 -9.38 18.95 -8.11
C PHE A 151 -9.34 17.44 -8.39
N ILE A 152 -10.00 16.64 -7.57
CA ILE A 152 -10.10 15.19 -7.81
C ILE A 152 -10.89 14.91 -9.09
N GLU A 153 -11.93 15.69 -9.38
CA GLU A 153 -12.68 15.61 -10.63
C GLU A 153 -11.80 15.93 -11.86
N SER A 154 -10.93 16.94 -11.78
CA SER A 154 -9.99 17.22 -12.88
C SER A 154 -8.96 16.11 -13.07
N LEU A 155 -8.45 15.52 -11.98
CA LEU A 155 -7.60 14.32 -12.06
C LEU A 155 -8.31 13.17 -12.77
N PHE A 156 -9.60 12.96 -12.46
CA PHE A 156 -10.41 11.92 -13.09
C PHE A 156 -10.54 12.12 -14.60
N ILE A 157 -10.80 13.34 -15.07
CA ILE A 157 -10.93 13.66 -16.50
C ILE A 157 -9.64 13.28 -17.26
N VAL A 158 -8.47 13.65 -16.72
CA VAL A 158 -7.17 13.34 -17.34
C VAL A 158 -6.88 11.84 -17.28
N LEU A 159 -7.20 11.17 -16.16
CA LEU A 159 -7.08 9.71 -16.03
C LEU A 159 -7.89 9.00 -17.11
N GLU A 160 -9.16 9.39 -17.29
CA GLU A 160 -10.06 8.76 -18.25
C GLU A 160 -9.59 8.99 -19.69
N SER A 161 -9.12 10.20 -20.03
CA SER A 161 -8.52 10.49 -21.34
C SER A 161 -7.32 9.56 -21.60
N LYS A 162 -6.35 9.51 -20.67
CA LYS A 162 -5.14 8.67 -20.83
C LYS A 162 -5.46 7.19 -20.93
N ARG A 163 -6.48 6.71 -20.19
CA ARG A 163 -6.96 5.33 -20.25
C ARG A 163 -7.53 5.02 -21.63
N LEU A 164 -8.41 5.88 -22.14
CA LEU A 164 -9.03 5.72 -23.46
C LEU A 164 -8.00 5.77 -24.59
N ASP A 165 -7.06 6.71 -24.54
CA ASP A 165 -5.99 6.84 -25.53
C ASP A 165 -5.19 5.54 -25.65
N ARG A 166 -4.79 4.95 -24.51
CA ARG A 166 -4.00 3.71 -24.47
C ARG A 166 -4.80 2.45 -24.75
N ALA A 167 -6.10 2.42 -24.41
CA ALA A 167 -6.96 1.27 -24.62
C ALA A 167 -7.41 1.12 -26.09
N THR A 168 -7.58 2.26 -26.77
CA THR A 168 -8.08 2.34 -28.16
C THR A 168 -6.98 2.41 -29.20
N ASP A 169 -5.70 2.40 -28.78
CA ASP A 169 -4.51 2.41 -29.62
C ASP A 169 -4.49 1.17 -30.55
N LYS A 170 -5.23 1.29 -31.65
CA LYS A 170 -5.41 0.36 -32.77
C LYS A 170 -4.72 0.91 -34.03
N SER A 171 -4.12 2.10 -33.96
CA SER A 171 -3.42 2.68 -35.10
C SER A 171 -2.24 1.78 -35.45
N GLY A 172 -1.82 1.77 -36.71
CA GLY A 172 -0.64 1.03 -37.16
C GLY A 172 0.68 1.49 -36.55
N ASP A 173 0.66 2.26 -35.45
CA ASP A 173 1.81 2.71 -34.71
C ASP A 173 2.41 1.59 -33.86
N LYS A 174 3.74 1.57 -33.78
CA LYS A 174 4.47 0.61 -32.94
C LYS A 174 4.15 0.94 -31.48
N ILE A 175 3.39 0.05 -30.80
CA ILE A 175 3.11 0.14 -29.36
C ILE A 175 4.43 0.44 -28.61
N PRO A 176 4.51 1.53 -27.84
CA PRO A 176 5.74 1.89 -27.16
C PRO A 176 6.10 0.85 -26.09
N LEU A 177 7.39 0.53 -26.00
CA LEU A 177 7.89 -0.34 -24.95
C LEU A 177 7.96 0.43 -23.64
N LEU A 178 7.12 0.04 -22.68
CA LEU A 178 7.22 0.50 -21.30
C LEU A 178 8.39 -0.21 -20.60
N CYS A 179 9.17 0.51 -19.80
CA CYS A 179 10.39 0.01 -19.17
C CYS A 179 10.46 0.39 -17.70
N VAL A 180 11.05 -0.48 -16.87
CA VAL A 180 11.54 -0.07 -15.54
C VAL A 180 12.92 0.61 -15.68
N PRO A 181 13.40 1.36 -14.66
CA PRO A 181 14.61 2.16 -14.78
C PRO A 181 15.87 1.36 -15.15
N PHE A 182 16.04 0.15 -14.62
CA PHE A 182 17.24 -0.65 -14.85
C PHE A 182 17.26 -1.40 -16.19
N GLU A 183 16.10 -1.62 -16.84
CA GLU A 183 16.01 -2.33 -18.12
C GLU A 183 16.31 -1.44 -19.33
N LYS A 184 16.37 -0.11 -19.16
CA LYS A 184 16.54 0.84 -20.29
C LYS A 184 17.77 0.54 -21.17
N LYS A 185 18.83 0.00 -20.56
CA LYS A 185 20.09 -0.36 -21.25
C LYS A 185 20.01 -1.69 -22.00
N ASP A 186 19.14 -2.60 -21.55
CA ASP A 186 19.04 -3.97 -22.08
C ASP A 186 18.33 -4.03 -23.44
N PHE A 187 17.70 -2.93 -23.86
CA PHE A 187 16.90 -2.86 -25.08
C PHE A 187 17.58 -2.11 -26.24
N VAL A 188 18.84 -1.71 -26.10
CA VAL A 188 19.62 -1.07 -27.17
C VAL A 188 19.96 -2.11 -28.25
N GLY A 189 19.63 -1.81 -29.51
CA GLY A 189 19.97 -2.67 -30.66
C GLY A 189 19.06 -3.88 -30.88
N LEU A 190 17.90 -3.96 -30.20
CA LEU A 190 16.93 -5.03 -30.43
C LEU A 190 16.19 -4.90 -31.75
N ASP A 191 15.85 -6.05 -32.32
CA ASP A 191 14.92 -6.14 -33.44
C ASP A 191 13.48 -5.81 -32.98
N THR A 192 13.11 -4.54 -33.17
CA THR A 192 11.79 -4.00 -32.85
C THR A 192 10.67 -4.56 -33.73
N ASP A 193 11.00 -5.24 -34.83
CA ASP A 193 10.02 -5.81 -35.74
C ASP A 193 9.70 -7.28 -35.48
N SER A 194 10.50 -7.93 -34.64
CA SER A 194 10.27 -9.31 -34.20
C SER A 194 8.89 -9.49 -33.53
N ARG A 195 8.26 -10.64 -33.80
CA ARG A 195 6.99 -11.03 -33.18
C ARG A 195 7.10 -11.04 -31.64
N HIS A 196 8.26 -11.45 -31.13
CA HIS A 196 8.55 -11.51 -29.71
C HIS A 196 8.55 -10.11 -29.07
N TYR A 197 9.23 -9.13 -29.68
CA TYR A 197 9.26 -7.75 -29.20
C TYR A 197 7.87 -7.10 -29.22
N LYS A 198 7.12 -7.26 -30.32
CA LYS A 198 5.75 -6.73 -30.45
C LYS A 198 4.81 -7.29 -29.38
N LYS A 199 4.90 -8.60 -29.11
CA LYS A 199 4.10 -9.28 -28.08
C LYS A 199 4.47 -8.82 -26.67
N ARG A 200 5.75 -8.54 -26.40
CA ARG A 200 6.20 -7.92 -25.15
C ARG A 200 5.59 -6.53 -24.95
N CYS A 201 5.71 -5.65 -25.94
CA CYS A 201 5.14 -4.29 -25.87
C CYS A 201 3.64 -4.34 -25.61
N GLN A 202 2.92 -5.23 -26.32
CA GLN A 202 1.50 -5.46 -26.13
C GLN A 202 1.18 -5.95 -24.71
N GLY A 203 1.92 -6.92 -24.18
CA GLY A 203 1.72 -7.42 -22.81
C GLY A 203 1.91 -6.33 -21.76
N ARG A 204 3.01 -5.57 -21.84
CA ARG A 204 3.31 -4.45 -20.92
C ARG A 204 2.24 -3.35 -21.00
N MET A 205 1.79 -3.01 -22.21
CA MET A 205 0.72 -2.03 -22.41
C MET A 205 -0.62 -2.52 -21.83
N ARG A 206 -0.99 -3.78 -22.04
CA ARG A 206 -2.21 -4.37 -21.45
C ARG A 206 -2.18 -4.30 -19.93
N LYS A 207 -1.04 -4.62 -19.31
CA LYS A 207 -0.84 -4.44 -17.87
C LYS A 207 -1.14 -3.00 -17.44
N HIS A 208 -0.52 -2.04 -18.13
CA HIS A 208 -0.62 -0.62 -17.80
C HIS A 208 -2.05 -0.08 -17.96
N VAL A 209 -2.75 -0.46 -19.05
CA VAL A 209 -4.18 -0.12 -19.22
C VAL A 209 -5.02 -0.74 -18.11
N GLY A 210 -4.71 -1.97 -17.69
CA GLY A 210 -5.33 -2.62 -16.53
C GLY A 210 -5.19 -1.80 -15.25
N ASP A 211 -4.02 -1.23 -15.00
CA ASP A 211 -3.81 -0.35 -13.83
C ASP A 211 -4.65 0.94 -13.92
N LEU A 212 -4.70 1.58 -15.09
CA LEU A 212 -5.51 2.79 -15.29
C LEU A 212 -7.01 2.50 -15.13
N CYS A 213 -7.48 1.34 -15.61
CA CYS A 213 -8.85 0.88 -15.38
C CYS A 213 -9.13 0.68 -13.88
N LEU A 214 -8.18 0.10 -13.14
CA LEU A 214 -8.33 -0.12 -11.71
C LEU A 214 -8.42 1.22 -10.96
N GLN A 215 -7.51 2.15 -11.22
CA GLN A 215 -7.51 3.50 -10.64
C GLN A 215 -8.76 4.30 -11.04
N ALA A 216 -9.35 4.03 -12.20
CA ALA A 216 -10.61 4.64 -12.64
C ALA A 216 -11.86 3.96 -12.06
N GLY A 217 -11.72 2.99 -11.15
CA GLY A 217 -12.86 2.29 -10.53
C GLY A 217 -13.54 1.26 -11.44
N MET A 218 -12.85 0.76 -12.47
CA MET A 218 -13.36 -0.21 -13.45
C MET A 218 -12.74 -1.60 -13.24
N LEU A 219 -13.09 -2.25 -12.12
CA LEU A 219 -12.49 -3.52 -11.71
C LEU A 219 -12.62 -4.63 -12.77
N GLN A 220 -13.81 -4.79 -13.37
CA GLN A 220 -14.02 -5.87 -14.35
C GLN A 220 -13.15 -5.69 -15.61
N ASP A 221 -13.07 -4.48 -16.14
CA ASP A 221 -12.23 -4.17 -17.31
C ASP A 221 -10.75 -4.32 -16.97
N SER A 222 -10.35 -3.93 -15.77
CA SER A 222 -8.99 -4.12 -15.26
C SER A 222 -8.59 -5.60 -15.25
N LEU A 223 -9.45 -6.48 -14.71
CA LEU A 223 -9.21 -7.92 -14.68
C LEU A 223 -9.05 -8.54 -16.08
N VAL A 224 -9.86 -8.10 -17.06
CA VAL A 224 -9.72 -8.54 -18.46
C VAL A 224 -8.35 -8.16 -19.02
N HIS A 225 -7.91 -6.92 -18.79
CA HIS A 225 -6.61 -6.47 -19.25
C HIS A 225 -5.44 -7.19 -18.56
N TYR A 226 -5.53 -7.45 -17.26
CA TYR A 226 -4.52 -8.24 -16.54
C TYR A 226 -4.47 -9.69 -17.03
N HIS A 227 -5.61 -10.31 -17.29
CA HIS A 227 -5.64 -11.67 -17.84
C HIS A 227 -4.92 -11.75 -19.19
N MET A 228 -5.25 -10.85 -20.13
CA MET A 228 -4.56 -10.77 -21.42
C MET A 228 -3.06 -10.49 -21.27
N SER A 229 -2.69 -9.61 -20.34
CA SER A 229 -1.30 -9.29 -20.05
C SER A 229 -0.52 -10.52 -19.58
N VAL A 230 -1.08 -11.29 -18.64
CA VAL A 230 -0.47 -12.51 -18.11
C VAL A 230 -0.19 -13.52 -19.23
N GLU A 231 -1.14 -13.76 -20.13
CA GLU A 231 -0.95 -14.67 -21.26
C GLU A 231 0.17 -14.21 -22.21
N LEU A 232 0.18 -12.93 -22.57
CA LEU A 232 1.16 -12.36 -23.49
C LEU A 232 2.56 -12.41 -22.88
N LEU A 233 2.74 -11.91 -21.65
CA LEU A 233 4.03 -11.80 -20.98
C LEU A 233 4.64 -13.16 -20.63
N ARG A 234 3.80 -14.12 -20.20
CA ARG A 234 4.23 -15.51 -19.96
C ARG A 234 4.79 -16.15 -21.22
N SER A 235 4.15 -15.92 -22.38
CA SER A 235 4.59 -16.50 -23.65
C SER A 235 5.91 -15.94 -24.21
N VAL A 236 6.38 -14.80 -23.70
CA VAL A 236 7.65 -14.16 -24.08
C VAL A 236 8.67 -14.12 -22.93
N ASN A 237 8.39 -14.88 -21.85
CA ASN A 237 9.23 -14.97 -20.66
C ASN A 237 9.59 -13.60 -20.05
N ASP A 238 8.68 -12.62 -20.11
CA ASP A 238 8.86 -11.32 -19.47
C ASP A 238 8.39 -11.39 -18.02
N PHE A 239 9.19 -12.07 -17.19
CA PHE A 239 8.81 -12.42 -15.83
C PHE A 239 8.63 -11.19 -14.93
N LEU A 240 9.43 -10.14 -15.12
CA LEU A 240 9.31 -8.92 -14.32
C LEU A 240 7.91 -8.30 -14.45
N TRP A 241 7.45 -8.09 -15.69
CA TRP A 241 6.14 -7.52 -15.95
C TRP A 241 5.00 -8.51 -15.70
N LEU A 242 5.26 -9.81 -15.87
CA LEU A 242 4.32 -10.85 -15.44
C LEU A 242 4.06 -10.78 -13.93
N GLY A 243 5.11 -10.65 -13.11
CA GLY A 243 4.98 -10.45 -11.67
C GLY A 243 4.13 -9.23 -11.33
N GLY A 244 4.35 -8.11 -12.04
CA GLY A 244 3.57 -6.88 -11.86
C GLY A 244 2.09 -7.04 -12.21
N ALA A 245 1.77 -7.84 -13.23
CA ALA A 245 0.39 -8.17 -13.60
C ALA A 245 -0.27 -9.13 -12.60
N LEU A 246 0.50 -10.02 -11.96
CA LEU A 246 -0.02 -10.97 -10.97
C LEU A 246 -0.34 -10.30 -9.63
N THR A 247 0.52 -9.39 -9.14
CA THR A 247 0.29 -8.68 -7.87
C THR A 247 -0.93 -7.76 -7.93
N THR A 248 -1.13 -7.10 -9.08
CA THR A 248 -2.27 -6.20 -9.34
C THR A 248 -3.59 -6.97 -9.52
N ASN A 249 -3.54 -8.11 -10.20
CA ASN A 249 -4.70 -8.97 -10.42
C ASN A 249 -5.21 -9.62 -9.13
N GLY A 250 -4.39 -9.68 -8.06
CA GLY A 250 -4.73 -10.26 -6.76
C GLY A 250 -5.49 -9.33 -5.78
N ILE A 251 -5.94 -8.15 -6.19
CA ILE A 251 -6.58 -7.21 -5.26
C ILE A 251 -8.07 -7.56 -5.10
N ASN A 252 -8.41 -8.19 -3.98
CA ASN A 252 -9.72 -8.02 -3.34
C ASN A 252 -9.63 -8.24 -1.82
N PRO A 253 -9.71 -7.19 -0.99
CA PRO A 253 -9.83 -7.29 0.46
C PRO A 253 -11.21 -6.89 1.02
N ASP A 254 -12.26 -6.75 0.21
CA ASP A 254 -13.61 -6.46 0.74
C ASP A 254 -14.25 -7.71 1.35
N THR A 255 -13.88 -7.97 2.61
CA THR A 255 -14.61 -8.82 3.57
C THR A 255 -15.74 -8.07 4.31
N SER A 256 -16.14 -6.87 3.89
CA SER A 256 -17.27 -6.15 4.50
C SER A 256 -18.28 -5.65 3.46
N SER A 257 -19.39 -6.38 3.36
CA SER A 257 -20.76 -5.93 3.06
C SER A 257 -21.01 -5.00 1.86
N GLU A 258 -21.80 -5.54 0.91
CA GLU A 258 -22.61 -4.86 -0.12
C GLU A 258 -21.81 -4.14 -1.21
N ILE A 259 -21.60 -4.75 -2.38
CA ILE A 259 -22.51 -4.69 -3.53
C ILE A 259 -22.36 -5.98 -4.36
N GLY A 260 -23.48 -6.50 -4.87
CA GLY A 260 -23.66 -7.85 -5.40
C GLY A 260 -22.45 -8.51 -6.07
N ARG A 261 -22.13 -9.74 -5.62
CA ARG A 261 -21.20 -10.72 -6.21
C ARG A 261 -20.68 -10.30 -7.59
N ALA A 262 -19.56 -9.59 -7.62
CA ALA A 262 -18.77 -9.54 -8.83
C ALA A 262 -18.39 -11.00 -9.14
N LYS A 263 -18.90 -11.56 -10.24
CA LYS A 263 -18.80 -12.98 -10.59
C LYS A 263 -17.37 -13.48 -10.86
N ASN A 264 -16.35 -12.66 -10.60
CA ASN A 264 -14.95 -12.88 -10.95
C ASN A 264 -13.97 -12.51 -9.82
N CYS A 265 -14.43 -12.37 -8.57
CA CYS A 265 -13.51 -12.19 -7.44
C CYS A 265 -12.74 -13.49 -7.21
N LEU A 266 -11.41 -13.38 -7.16
CA LEU A 266 -10.53 -14.51 -6.82
C LEU A 266 -10.84 -15.00 -5.41
N SER A 267 -10.65 -16.31 -5.19
CA SER A 267 -10.67 -16.82 -3.83
C SER A 267 -9.50 -16.25 -3.03
N PRO A 268 -9.62 -16.15 -1.69
CA PRO A 268 -8.52 -15.84 -0.79
C PRO A 268 -7.24 -16.65 -1.08
N GLU A 269 -7.37 -17.90 -1.49
CA GLU A 269 -6.30 -18.81 -1.86
C GLU A 269 -5.64 -18.43 -3.18
N ASP A 270 -6.45 -18.17 -4.23
CA ASP A 270 -5.96 -17.75 -5.54
C ASP A 270 -5.17 -16.44 -5.47
N ILE A 271 -5.54 -15.52 -4.56
CA ILE A 271 -4.80 -14.29 -4.31
C ILE A 271 -3.37 -14.61 -3.83
N ILE A 272 -3.25 -15.53 -2.87
CA ILE A 272 -1.95 -15.92 -2.31
C ILE A 272 -1.10 -16.66 -3.35
N ASP A 273 -1.69 -17.53 -4.16
CA ASP A 273 -0.96 -18.21 -5.22
C ASP A 273 -0.41 -17.24 -6.27
N LYS A 274 -1.17 -16.18 -6.59
CA LYS A 274 -0.66 -15.09 -7.44
C LYS A 274 0.51 -14.34 -6.81
N TYR A 275 0.48 -14.08 -5.50
CA TYR A 275 1.62 -13.47 -4.81
C TYR A 275 2.85 -14.38 -4.82
N LYS A 276 2.69 -15.69 -4.56
CA LYS A 276 3.79 -16.68 -4.65
C LYS A 276 4.41 -16.69 -6.04
N GLU A 277 3.58 -16.73 -7.08
CA GLU A 277 4.06 -16.70 -8.46
C GLU A 277 4.76 -15.36 -8.80
N ALA A 278 4.21 -14.24 -8.35
CA ALA A 278 4.81 -12.93 -8.58
C ALA A 278 6.18 -12.78 -7.90
N ILE A 279 6.31 -13.23 -6.65
CA ILE A 279 7.58 -13.21 -5.90
C ILE A 279 8.62 -14.10 -6.60
N SER A 280 8.21 -15.30 -7.06
CA SER A 280 9.08 -16.17 -7.86
C SER A 280 9.51 -15.53 -9.19
N CYS A 281 8.67 -14.67 -9.77
CA CYS A 281 9.04 -13.90 -10.95
C CYS A 281 10.07 -12.81 -10.62
N TYR A 282 9.88 -12.07 -9.53
CA TYR A 282 10.79 -10.99 -9.12
C TYR A 282 12.16 -11.51 -8.69
N SER A 283 12.22 -12.66 -8.01
CA SER A 283 13.47 -13.26 -7.53
C SER A 283 14.46 -13.63 -8.65
N LYS A 284 14.01 -13.64 -9.92
CA LYS A 284 14.86 -13.84 -11.10
C LYS A 284 15.72 -12.61 -11.44
N TYR A 285 15.43 -11.44 -10.87
CA TYR A 285 16.07 -10.18 -11.21
C TYR A 285 16.78 -9.59 -9.99
N LYS A 286 18.11 -9.46 -10.06
CA LYS A 286 18.93 -8.89 -8.97
C LYS A 286 18.49 -7.49 -8.54
N ASN A 287 18.03 -6.67 -9.50
CA ASN A 287 17.62 -5.28 -9.27
C ASN A 287 16.14 -5.13 -8.90
N ALA A 288 15.42 -6.24 -8.65
CA ALA A 288 14.01 -6.25 -8.28
C ALA A 288 13.75 -6.55 -6.79
N GLY A 289 14.80 -6.63 -5.96
CA GLY A 289 14.64 -7.00 -4.54
C GLY A 289 13.67 -6.11 -3.76
N VAL A 290 13.57 -4.81 -4.10
CA VAL A 290 12.65 -3.89 -3.42
C VAL A 290 11.19 -4.26 -3.70
N ILE A 291 10.85 -4.47 -4.97
CA ILE A 291 9.47 -4.84 -5.34
C ILE A 291 9.13 -6.27 -4.91
N GLU A 292 10.13 -7.15 -4.82
CA GLU A 292 9.99 -8.51 -4.26
C GLU A 292 9.63 -8.43 -2.78
N LEU A 293 10.38 -7.65 -2.00
CA LEU A 293 10.14 -7.41 -0.58
C LEU A 293 8.75 -6.81 -0.33
N GLU A 294 8.37 -5.80 -1.10
CA GLU A 294 7.05 -5.18 -0.99
C GLU A 294 5.92 -6.14 -1.36
N ALA A 295 6.13 -7.05 -2.32
CA ALA A 295 5.16 -8.09 -2.65
C ALA A 295 4.98 -9.08 -1.49
N CYS A 296 6.07 -9.47 -0.80
CA CYS A 296 6.01 -10.26 0.42
C CYS A 296 5.22 -9.54 1.51
N VAL A 297 5.50 -8.25 1.76
CA VAL A 297 4.79 -7.46 2.78
C VAL A 297 3.29 -7.34 2.47
N LYS A 298 2.92 -7.11 1.20
CA LYS A 298 1.51 -7.09 0.78
C LYS A 298 0.84 -8.45 0.99
N ALA A 299 1.50 -9.56 0.65
CA ALA A 299 0.97 -10.90 0.90
C ALA A 299 0.74 -11.18 2.39
N VAL A 300 1.68 -10.77 3.26
CA VAL A 300 1.53 -10.87 4.72
C VAL A 300 0.30 -10.12 5.21
N ARG A 301 0.05 -8.91 4.71
CA ARG A 301 -1.14 -8.12 5.09
C ARG A 301 -2.44 -8.81 4.68
N VAL A 302 -2.49 -9.36 3.47
CA VAL A 302 -3.64 -10.13 3.01
C VAL A 302 -3.87 -11.37 3.90
N LEU A 303 -2.81 -12.13 4.21
CA LEU A 303 -2.90 -13.30 5.09
C LEU A 303 -3.30 -12.94 6.52
N ALA A 304 -2.88 -11.76 7.01
CA ALA A 304 -3.28 -11.24 8.31
C ALA A 304 -4.79 -11.02 8.37
N ILE A 305 -5.36 -10.38 7.36
CA ILE A 305 -6.81 -10.17 7.23
C ILE A 305 -7.53 -11.52 7.15
N GLN A 306 -6.96 -12.49 6.43
CA GLN A 306 -7.49 -13.86 6.33
C GLN A 306 -7.27 -14.71 7.60
N LYS A 307 -6.59 -14.20 8.62
CA LYS A 307 -6.24 -14.92 9.87
C LYS A 307 -5.39 -16.19 9.66
N ARG A 308 -4.55 -16.22 8.61
CA ARG A 308 -3.66 -17.34 8.24
C ARG A 308 -2.22 -17.07 8.70
N SER A 309 -1.98 -17.14 10.01
CA SER A 309 -0.70 -16.77 10.63
C SER A 309 0.50 -17.63 10.22
N MET A 310 0.30 -18.94 10.02
CA MET A 310 1.37 -19.88 9.62
C MET A 310 1.97 -19.49 8.26
N GLU A 311 1.13 -19.29 7.25
CA GLU A 311 1.57 -18.87 5.91
C GLU A 311 2.13 -17.44 5.91
N ALA A 312 1.57 -16.56 6.73
CA ALA A 312 2.11 -15.20 6.89
C ALA A 312 3.57 -15.25 7.38
N SER A 313 3.90 -16.20 8.27
CA SER A 313 5.27 -16.36 8.78
C SER A 313 6.28 -16.78 7.69
N GLU A 314 5.85 -17.56 6.69
CA GLU A 314 6.70 -17.97 5.56
C GLU A 314 7.08 -16.76 4.69
N PHE A 315 6.11 -15.91 4.37
CA PHE A 315 6.38 -14.67 3.62
C PHE A 315 7.24 -13.69 4.42
N LEU A 316 7.08 -13.61 5.75
CA LEU A 316 7.92 -12.77 6.60
C LEU A 316 9.37 -13.25 6.62
N GLN A 317 9.62 -14.56 6.67
CA GLN A 317 10.99 -15.09 6.59
C GLN A 317 11.65 -14.74 5.25
N ASN A 318 10.91 -14.87 4.14
CA ASN A 318 11.38 -14.47 2.82
C ASN A 318 11.69 -12.96 2.76
N ALA A 319 10.81 -12.12 3.32
CA ALA A 319 11.01 -10.67 3.39
C ALA A 319 12.31 -10.28 4.13
N VAL A 320 12.55 -10.88 5.31
CA VAL A 320 13.78 -10.65 6.08
C VAL A 320 15.02 -11.05 5.26
N TYR A 321 14.97 -12.19 4.60
CA TYR A 321 16.08 -12.69 3.81
C TYR A 321 16.41 -11.79 2.60
N ILE A 322 15.39 -11.31 1.89
CA ILE A 322 15.57 -10.36 0.78
C ILE A 322 16.18 -9.06 1.29
N ASN A 323 15.66 -8.49 2.38
CA ASN A 323 16.16 -7.25 2.98
C ASN A 323 17.65 -7.36 3.37
N LEU A 324 18.04 -8.44 4.06
CA LEU A 324 19.45 -8.70 4.41
C LEU A 324 20.36 -8.79 3.19
N ARG A 325 19.89 -9.43 2.10
CA ARG A 325 20.64 -9.46 0.83
C ARG A 325 20.83 -8.07 0.26
N GLN A 326 19.81 -7.21 0.30
CA GLN A 326 19.92 -5.83 -0.20
C GLN A 326 20.95 -5.03 0.59
N ILE A 327 20.91 -5.08 1.92
CA ILE A 327 21.90 -4.42 2.80
C ILE A 327 23.34 -4.91 2.49
N SER A 328 23.52 -6.21 2.23
CA SER A 328 24.83 -6.78 1.91
C SER A 328 25.38 -6.32 0.55
N VAL A 329 24.51 -6.04 -0.42
CA VAL A 329 24.92 -5.60 -1.76
C VAL A 329 25.30 -4.11 -1.75
N ASP A 330 24.56 -3.28 -1.03
CA ASP A 330 24.83 -1.83 -0.94
C ASP A 330 26.17 -1.54 -0.23
N SER A 331 26.49 -2.33 0.81
CA SER A 331 27.78 -2.25 1.51
C SER A 331 29.00 -2.66 0.67
N THR A 332 28.79 -3.33 -0.47
CA THR A 332 29.88 -3.71 -1.40
C THR A 332 30.10 -2.67 -2.51
N GLN A 333 29.11 -1.81 -2.80
CA GLN A 333 29.23 -0.72 -3.77
C GLN A 333 29.74 0.60 -3.17
N GLN A 334 29.62 0.77 -1.85
CA GLN A 334 30.21 1.88 -1.09
C GLN A 334 31.45 1.41 -0.34
N SER A 335 32.63 1.48 -0.95
CA SER A 335 33.88 1.38 -0.20
C SER A 335 34.05 2.60 0.71
N ALA A 336 34.18 2.31 2.02
CA ALA A 336 34.46 3.19 3.15
C ALA A 336 33.29 4.02 3.71
N SER A 337 32.77 3.56 4.85
CA SER A 337 31.94 4.29 5.84
C SER A 337 30.45 4.53 5.54
N HIS A 338 29.69 3.47 5.28
CA HIS A 338 28.29 3.44 5.68
C HIS A 338 27.91 2.04 6.18
N ARG A 339 27.87 1.89 7.51
CA ARG A 339 27.08 0.82 8.14
C ARG A 339 25.61 1.23 7.97
N PRO A 340 24.67 0.29 7.76
CA PRO A 340 23.25 0.62 7.86
C PRO A 340 23.02 1.31 9.20
N ASN A 341 22.41 2.50 9.18
CA ASN A 341 22.14 3.24 10.40
C ASN A 341 21.23 2.39 11.30
N GLU A 342 21.45 2.43 12.61
CA GLU A 342 20.64 1.68 13.60
C GLU A 342 19.13 1.92 13.41
N SER A 343 18.74 3.05 12.83
CA SER A 343 17.37 3.40 12.48
C SER A 343 16.73 2.51 11.39
N GLU A 344 17.44 2.09 10.35
CA GLU A 344 16.82 1.35 9.22
C GLU A 344 16.54 -0.12 9.57
N LEU A 345 17.47 -0.74 10.30
CA LEU A 345 17.27 -2.06 10.89
C LEU A 345 16.24 -2.02 12.02
N SER A 346 16.25 -0.95 12.84
CA SER A 346 15.23 -0.73 13.88
C SER A 346 13.84 -0.50 13.28
N VAL A 347 13.69 0.17 12.14
CA VAL A 347 12.40 0.33 11.45
C VAL A 347 11.89 -0.98 10.88
N THR A 348 12.77 -1.82 10.33
CA THR A 348 12.41 -3.15 9.82
C THR A 348 11.99 -4.08 10.97
N PHE A 349 12.72 -4.05 12.10
CA PHE A 349 12.36 -4.77 13.32
C PHE A 349 11.07 -4.24 13.94
N TRP A 350 10.93 -2.92 14.08
CA TRP A 350 9.73 -2.24 14.56
C TRP A 350 8.53 -2.54 13.68
N PHE A 351 8.71 -2.71 12.37
CA PHE A 351 7.65 -3.08 11.43
C PHE A 351 7.27 -4.57 11.54
N ILE A 352 8.24 -5.48 11.66
CA ILE A 352 7.94 -6.90 11.96
C ILE A 352 7.21 -6.97 13.29
N GLU A 353 7.66 -6.25 14.31
CA GLU A 353 7.03 -6.16 15.63
C GLU A 353 5.64 -5.51 15.58
N LYS A 354 5.43 -4.41 14.85
CA LYS A 354 4.12 -3.76 14.65
C LYS A 354 3.16 -4.63 13.84
N THR A 355 3.66 -5.29 12.79
CA THR A 355 2.89 -6.21 11.95
C THR A 355 2.53 -7.44 12.78
N CYS A 356 3.42 -7.98 13.61
CA CYS A 356 3.14 -9.02 14.60
C CYS A 356 2.17 -8.54 15.70
N ASN A 357 2.27 -7.29 16.16
CA ASN A 357 1.35 -6.69 17.15
C ASN A 357 -0.06 -6.48 16.59
N LEU A 358 -0.25 -6.43 15.27
CA LEU A 358 -1.57 -6.48 14.62
C LEU A 358 -2.19 -7.89 14.68
N PHE A 359 -1.40 -8.95 14.92
CA PHE A 359 -1.90 -10.33 15.10
C PHE A 359 -2.29 -10.64 16.56
N VAL A 360 -1.71 -9.95 17.55
CA VAL A 360 -2.00 -10.13 18.99
C VAL A 360 -1.93 -8.78 19.72
N PRO A 361 -3.04 -8.21 20.20
CA PRO A 361 -2.98 -7.06 21.10
C PRO A 361 -2.28 -7.46 22.41
N GLY A 362 -1.13 -6.85 22.76
CA GLY A 362 -0.55 -6.95 24.11
C GLY A 362 0.87 -7.53 24.26
N LEU A 363 1.65 -7.72 23.20
CA LEU A 363 3.05 -8.20 23.31
C LEU A 363 3.99 -7.21 24.03
N SER A 364 3.57 -5.96 24.26
CA SER A 364 4.33 -4.97 25.03
C SER A 364 4.15 -5.07 26.56
N GLN A 365 3.46 -6.10 27.09
CA GLN A 365 3.26 -6.29 28.54
C GLN A 365 3.89 -7.56 29.13
N CYS A 366 4.68 -8.31 28.36
CA CYS A 366 5.43 -9.45 28.89
C CYS A 366 6.89 -9.07 29.15
N GLU A 367 7.11 -8.02 29.95
CA GLU A 367 8.36 -7.88 30.70
C GLU A 367 8.14 -8.47 32.09
N GLY A 368 8.86 -9.55 32.39
CA GLY A 368 9.02 -10.04 33.76
C GLY A 368 8.36 -11.39 34.04
N ALA A 369 9.09 -12.46 33.76
CA ALA A 369 9.37 -13.53 34.72
C ALA A 369 10.18 -14.61 33.99
N VAL A 370 11.48 -14.64 34.25
CA VAL A 370 12.30 -15.83 34.01
C VAL A 370 11.89 -16.86 35.07
N PRO A 371 11.34 -18.03 34.73
CA PRO A 371 11.30 -19.12 35.69
C PRO A 371 12.69 -19.76 35.68
N ASP A 372 13.37 -19.57 36.80
CA ASP A 372 14.64 -20.19 37.13
C ASP A 372 14.50 -21.72 36.98
N SER A 373 15.22 -22.30 36.01
CA SER A 373 15.27 -23.75 35.82
C SER A 373 16.16 -24.35 36.91
N GLY A 374 15.58 -24.58 38.09
CA GLY A 374 16.15 -25.38 39.17
C GLY A 374 15.79 -26.86 39.00
N LEU A 375 16.81 -27.67 38.75
CA LEU A 375 16.78 -29.14 38.78
C LEU A 375 16.22 -29.67 40.12
N SER A 376 15.34 -30.68 40.08
CA SER A 376 15.42 -31.89 40.94
C SER A 376 14.30 -32.92 40.69
N SER A 377 14.76 -34.11 40.29
CA SER A 377 14.40 -35.48 40.71
C SER A 377 12.94 -35.96 40.92
N GLU A 378 12.69 -37.10 40.25
CA GLU A 378 12.02 -38.33 40.70
C GLU A 378 10.49 -38.41 40.82
N GLY A 379 9.93 -39.26 39.93
CA GLY A 379 9.25 -40.49 40.35
C GLY A 379 7.74 -40.43 40.60
N ALA A 380 6.95 -40.99 39.68
CA ALA A 380 6.09 -42.17 39.91
C ALA A 380 4.96 -42.25 38.89
N VAL A 381 4.91 -43.37 38.17
CA VAL A 381 3.71 -43.92 37.52
C VAL A 381 2.83 -44.53 38.62
N PRO A 382 1.49 -44.59 38.48
CA PRO A 382 0.96 -45.84 37.95
C PRO A 382 -0.23 -45.70 36.99
N ASP A 383 -0.41 -46.84 36.36
CA ASP A 383 -1.27 -47.30 35.27
C ASP A 383 -2.73 -47.57 35.72
N SER A 384 -3.53 -48.04 34.75
CA SER A 384 -4.94 -48.51 34.78
C SER A 384 -5.99 -47.45 34.47
N GLY A 385 -6.94 -47.64 33.55
CA GLY A 385 -7.33 -48.84 32.83
C GLY A 385 -8.85 -48.91 32.75
N LEU A 386 -9.37 -48.73 31.53
CA LEU A 386 -10.60 -49.31 30.98
C LEU A 386 -12.01 -48.90 31.49
N SER A 387 -12.88 -48.73 30.48
CA SER A 387 -14.33 -49.02 30.45
C SER A 387 -15.26 -48.01 31.13
N SER A 388 -16.48 -47.73 30.65
CA SER A 388 -17.28 -48.07 29.47
C SER A 388 -18.67 -47.43 29.68
N GLU A 389 -19.39 -47.12 28.59
CA GLU A 389 -20.85 -46.88 28.53
C GLU A 389 -21.40 -45.64 29.29
N GLY A 390 -22.40 -44.88 28.85
CA GLY A 390 -23.43 -45.02 27.83
C GLY A 390 -24.59 -44.08 28.24
N ALA A 391 -25.52 -43.83 27.31
CA ALA A 391 -26.83 -43.17 27.49
C ALA A 391 -26.91 -41.61 27.43
N VAL A 392 -27.33 -41.15 26.25
CA VAL A 392 -28.29 -40.04 26.01
C VAL A 392 -29.73 -40.57 26.27
N PRO A 393 -30.84 -39.82 26.15
CA PRO A 393 -31.16 -38.37 26.26
C PRO A 393 -32.39 -38.15 27.20
N ASP A 394 -32.90 -36.92 27.34
CA ASP A 394 -34.19 -36.49 26.77
C ASP A 394 -34.77 -35.20 27.40
N SER A 395 -35.43 -34.41 26.54
CA SER A 395 -36.56 -33.48 26.74
C SER A 395 -36.68 -32.65 28.03
N GLY A 396 -37.01 -31.36 28.03
CA GLY A 396 -37.75 -30.54 27.09
C GLY A 396 -38.58 -29.51 27.87
N LEU A 397 -39.04 -28.46 27.17
CA LEU A 397 -40.13 -27.53 27.54
C LEU A 397 -39.83 -26.57 28.72
N SER A 398 -40.40 -25.39 28.88
CA SER A 398 -41.13 -24.38 28.08
C SER A 398 -41.38 -23.20 29.05
N SER A 399 -41.86 -22.07 28.52
CA SER A 399 -42.51 -20.93 29.22
C SER A 399 -41.59 -19.96 30.00
N GLU A 400 -41.90 -18.68 30.20
CA GLU A 400 -42.69 -17.62 29.53
C GLU A 400 -42.38 -16.35 30.36
N GLY A 401 -42.35 -15.17 29.74
CA GLY A 401 -42.83 -13.92 30.33
C GLY A 401 -42.07 -13.27 31.50
N ALA A 402 -41.47 -12.11 31.26
CA ALA A 402 -41.82 -10.86 31.95
C ALA A 402 -40.93 -9.69 31.48
N VAL A 403 -41.57 -8.60 31.07
CA VAL A 403 -40.98 -7.26 30.96
C VAL A 403 -41.47 -6.48 32.19
N PRO A 404 -40.60 -5.68 32.83
CA PRO A 404 -40.92 -4.25 32.91
C PRO A 404 -39.73 -3.33 32.65
N ASP A 405 -40.11 -2.11 32.32
CA ASP A 405 -39.36 -0.96 31.83
C ASP A 405 -38.56 -0.21 32.92
N SER A 406 -37.71 0.71 32.45
CA SER A 406 -37.06 1.87 33.10
C SER A 406 -35.57 1.76 33.52
N GLY A 407 -34.75 2.61 32.88
CA GLY A 407 -33.75 3.41 33.60
C GLY A 407 -32.26 3.26 33.22
N LEU A 408 -31.80 4.16 32.33
CA LEU A 408 -30.51 4.89 32.36
C LEU A 408 -29.16 4.14 32.18
N SER A 409 -28.48 4.51 31.08
CA SER A 409 -27.05 4.89 30.96
C SER A 409 -25.95 3.87 31.30
N SER A 410 -25.24 3.38 30.28
CA SER A 410 -23.80 3.63 30.01
C SER A 410 -23.18 2.57 29.09
N GLU A 411 -22.36 3.05 28.14
CA GLU A 411 -21.23 2.43 27.44
C GLU A 411 -21.26 0.90 27.16
N GLY A 412 -21.50 0.55 25.90
CA GLY A 412 -21.35 -0.81 25.38
C GLY A 412 -19.89 -1.23 25.22
N ALA A 413 -19.38 -2.01 26.18
CA ALA A 413 -18.25 -2.91 25.98
C ALA A 413 -18.67 -4.10 25.09
N VAL A 414 -17.86 -4.43 24.08
CA VAL A 414 -18.04 -5.61 23.21
C VAL A 414 -17.35 -6.82 23.87
N PRO A 415 -17.97 -8.01 23.95
CA PRO A 415 -17.45 -9.12 24.74
C PRO A 415 -16.30 -9.89 24.08
N TYR A 416 -15.35 -10.29 24.91
CA TYR A 416 -14.27 -11.24 24.62
C TYR A 416 -14.82 -12.64 24.25
N LEU A 417 -14.31 -13.23 23.16
CA LEU A 417 -14.40 -14.66 22.89
C LEU A 417 -12.99 -15.26 22.90
N GLY A 418 -12.79 -16.24 23.77
CA GLY A 418 -11.50 -16.80 24.15
C GLY A 418 -10.76 -17.54 23.02
N GLY A 419 -9.45 -17.27 22.93
CA GLY A 419 -8.50 -18.07 22.17
C GLY A 419 -7.99 -19.24 22.99
N SER A 420 -7.82 -20.40 22.34
CA SER A 420 -7.24 -21.60 22.94
C SER A 420 -5.73 -21.42 23.22
N PRO A 421 -5.20 -21.88 24.38
CA PRO A 421 -3.79 -21.74 24.77
C PRO A 421 -2.76 -22.40 23.85
N SER A 422 -3.17 -23.27 22.92
CA SER A 422 -2.26 -23.98 22.01
C SER A 422 -1.65 -23.08 20.92
N ALA A 423 -2.34 -22.01 20.50
CA ALA A 423 -1.83 -21.06 19.51
C ALA A 423 -0.75 -20.12 20.08
N LEU A 424 -0.74 -19.91 21.40
CA LEU A 424 0.26 -19.09 22.12
C LEU A 424 1.64 -19.78 22.19
N ALA A 425 1.68 -21.11 22.24
CA ALA A 425 2.93 -21.86 22.30
C ALA A 425 3.66 -21.87 20.95
N GLU A 426 2.96 -21.98 19.82
CA GLU A 426 3.58 -22.07 18.50
C GLU A 426 4.11 -20.72 17.97
N ILE A 427 3.53 -19.59 18.39
CA ILE A 427 4.03 -18.24 18.05
C ILE A 427 5.31 -17.90 18.82
N THR A 428 5.47 -18.42 20.04
CA THR A 428 6.71 -18.25 20.83
C THR A 428 7.87 -19.07 20.26
N VAL A 429 7.57 -20.08 19.44
CA VAL A 429 8.54 -20.94 18.74
C VAL A 429 8.94 -20.37 17.37
N LEU A 430 8.40 -19.20 16.97
CA LEU A 430 8.74 -18.52 15.72
C LEU A 430 10.20 -18.01 15.72
N SER A 431 11.07 -18.92 15.29
CA SER A 431 12.47 -18.78 14.91
C SER A 431 13.48 -18.49 16.04
N PRO A 432 14.32 -19.48 16.41
CA PRO A 432 15.60 -19.26 17.09
C PRO A 432 16.48 -18.19 16.41
N ASN A 433 16.25 -17.91 15.12
CA ASN A 433 16.94 -16.86 14.36
C ASN A 433 16.55 -15.43 14.76
N ILE A 434 15.32 -15.19 15.24
CA ILE A 434 14.90 -13.87 15.76
C ILE A 434 15.57 -13.62 17.12
N PHE A 435 15.70 -14.67 17.94
CA PHE A 435 16.39 -14.61 19.23
C PHE A 435 17.93 -14.52 19.07
N LEU A 436 18.51 -15.22 18.09
CA LEU A 436 19.94 -15.13 17.75
C LEU A 436 20.34 -13.74 17.25
N LEU A 437 19.47 -13.06 16.49
CA LEU A 437 19.69 -11.65 16.10
C LEU A 437 19.62 -10.70 17.31
N ARG A 438 18.77 -11.00 18.30
CA ARG A 438 18.69 -10.28 19.59
C ARG A 438 19.96 -10.49 20.44
N SER A 439 20.46 -11.73 20.52
CA SER A 439 21.71 -12.06 21.23
C SER A 439 22.97 -11.53 20.53
N ALA A 440 22.96 -11.38 19.21
CA ALA A 440 24.03 -10.71 18.48
C ALA A 440 24.11 -9.20 18.79
N HIS A 441 23.01 -8.59 19.26
CA HIS A 441 22.93 -7.19 19.62
C HIS A 441 23.21 -6.91 21.11
N SER A 442 22.96 -7.86 22.01
CA SER A 442 23.29 -7.72 23.44
C SER A 442 24.75 -8.06 23.77
N GLY A 443 25.55 -8.52 22.79
CA GLY A 443 26.94 -8.93 22.95
C GLY A 443 28.00 -7.90 22.55
N ARG A 444 27.62 -6.64 22.30
CA ARG A 444 28.57 -5.55 22.03
C ARG A 444 28.25 -4.35 22.93
N SER A 445 28.56 -4.51 24.21
CA SER A 445 28.91 -3.40 25.11
C SER A 445 30.42 -3.33 25.23
#